data_AF-V9EPH5-F1
#
_entry.id   AF-V9EPH5-F1
#
_cell.length_a   1.000
_cell.length_b   1.000
_cell.length_c   1.000
_cell.angle_alpha   90.00
_cell.angle_beta   90.00
_cell.angle_gamma   90.00
#
_symmetry.space_group_name_H-M   'P 1'
#
loop_
_entity.id
_entity.type
_entity.pdbx_description
1 polymer ?
#
loop_
_entity_poly.entity_id
_entity_poly.type
_entity_poly.pdbx_seq_one_letter_code
_entity_poly.pdbx_strand_id
1 'polypeptide(L)'
;MKKKWLSVPTHAAFMRRLYVNLLNETSVDLMGGDELAALLAEPLPARAHTLEHTGELNGSKRRQWLCKVCSPYAGTGVRSFETSYFCVTCSAAKKGRVTLCNKTRRLQHGSTLTCNEVWHQQKSGISSG
;
A
#
# COMPACT_ATOMS: atom_id res chain seq x y z
N MET A 1 -6.43 -43.31 -28.59
CA MET A 1 -5.22 -42.59 -28.13
C MET A 1 -5.49 -42.04 -26.72
N LYS A 2 -4.81 -42.54 -25.68
CA LYS A 2 -5.03 -42.12 -24.28
C LYS A 2 -4.09 -40.95 -23.97
N LYS A 3 -4.63 -39.75 -23.74
CA LYS A 3 -3.85 -38.59 -23.29
C LYS A 3 -3.31 -38.89 -21.89
N LYS A 4 -1.99 -39.06 -21.75
CA LYS A 4 -1.33 -39.18 -20.45
C LYS A 4 -1.43 -37.81 -19.77
N TRP A 5 -2.29 -37.71 -18.76
CA TRP A 5 -2.32 -36.56 -17.87
C TRP A 5 -1.05 -36.60 -17.00
N LEU A 6 -0.09 -35.75 -17.32
CA LEU A 6 1.07 -35.52 -16.46
C LEU A 6 0.57 -34.85 -15.17
N SER A 7 0.97 -35.36 -14.01
CA SER A 7 0.55 -34.78 -12.74
C SER A 7 1.12 -33.37 -12.60
N VAL A 8 0.27 -32.42 -12.21
CA VAL A 8 0.70 -31.05 -11.93
C VAL A 8 1.77 -31.07 -10.82
N PRO A 9 2.92 -30.38 -10.99
CA PRO A 9 3.96 -30.35 -9.97
C PRO A 9 3.42 -29.84 -8.63
N THR A 10 3.94 -30.39 -7.54
CA THR A 10 3.68 -29.84 -6.21
C THR A 10 4.28 -28.43 -6.08
N HIS A 11 3.73 -27.60 -5.19
CA HIS A 11 4.23 -26.25 -4.94
C HIS A 11 5.74 -26.22 -4.67
N ALA A 12 6.27 -27.15 -3.87
CA ALA A 12 7.71 -27.23 -3.60
C ALA A 12 8.55 -27.62 -4.83
N ALA A 13 8.02 -28.45 -5.74
CA ALA A 13 8.70 -28.76 -7.00
C ALA A 13 8.70 -27.54 -7.94
N PHE A 14 7.58 -26.82 -8.00
CA PHE A 14 7.48 -25.57 -8.74
C PHE A 14 8.47 -24.52 -8.21
N MET A 15 8.50 -24.26 -6.89
CA MET A 15 9.37 -23.26 -6.30
C MET A 15 10.87 -23.58 -6.48
N ARG A 16 11.26 -24.86 -6.40
CA ARG A 16 12.64 -25.28 -6.70
C ARG A 16 13.03 -25.02 -8.14
N ARG A 17 12.13 -25.30 -9.09
CA ARG A 17 12.35 -25.02 -10.51
C ARG A 17 12.41 -23.52 -10.79
N LEU A 18 11.51 -22.74 -10.19
CA LEU A 18 11.50 -21.29 -10.29
C LEU A 18 12.81 -20.69 -9.76
N TYR A 19 13.29 -21.16 -8.61
CA TYR A 19 14.53 -20.71 -8.00
C TYR A 19 15.75 -20.95 -8.90
N VAL A 20 15.86 -22.14 -9.49
CA VAL A 20 16.95 -22.45 -10.43
C VAL A 20 16.86 -21.60 -11.69
N ASN A 21 15.65 -21.38 -12.22
CA ASN A 21 15.47 -20.51 -13.38
C ASN A 21 15.94 -19.08 -13.08
N LEU A 22 15.52 -18.51 -11.94
CA LEU A 22 15.93 -17.16 -11.52
C LEU A 22 17.44 -17.02 -11.32
N LEU A 23 18.13 -18.07 -10.84
CA LEU A 23 19.58 -18.07 -10.70
C LEU A 23 20.33 -18.16 -12.04
N ASN A 24 19.68 -18.71 -13.07
CA ASN A 24 20.26 -18.84 -14.40
C ASN A 24 20.01 -17.61 -15.29
N GLU A 25 19.20 -16.65 -14.84
CA GLU A 25 19.01 -15.36 -15.52
C GLU A 25 20.34 -14.59 -15.52
N THR A 26 20.74 -14.10 -16.69
CA THR A 26 21.97 -13.32 -16.89
C THR A 26 21.65 -11.85 -17.10
N SER A 27 22.68 -10.99 -17.07
CA SER A 27 22.50 -9.57 -17.40
C SER A 27 21.97 -9.34 -18.81
N VAL A 28 22.14 -10.29 -19.73
CA VAL A 28 21.60 -10.23 -21.10
C VAL A 28 20.09 -10.51 -21.12
N ASP A 29 19.60 -11.40 -20.25
CA ASP A 29 18.17 -11.67 -20.10
C ASP A 29 17.45 -10.52 -19.38
N LEU A 30 18.19 -9.76 -18.57
CA LEU A 30 17.73 -8.55 -17.88
C LEU A 30 17.95 -7.26 -18.68
N MET A 31 18.63 -7.32 -19.83
CA MET A 31 18.65 -6.22 -20.79
C MET A 31 17.27 -6.15 -21.41
N GLY A 32 16.33 -5.61 -20.64
CA GLY A 32 14.97 -5.35 -21.08
C GLY A 32 15.03 -4.61 -22.41
N GLY A 33 14.43 -5.20 -23.43
CA GLY A 33 14.12 -4.44 -24.63
C GLY A 33 13.31 -3.19 -24.26
N ASP A 34 13.17 -2.28 -25.22
CA ASP A 34 12.49 -0.99 -25.09
C ASP A 34 11.12 -1.05 -24.35
N GLU A 35 10.50 -2.23 -24.26
CA GLU A 35 9.31 -2.56 -23.48
C GLU A 35 9.45 -2.33 -21.96
N LEU A 36 10.55 -2.71 -21.29
CA LEU A 36 10.72 -2.43 -19.86
C LEU A 36 10.94 -0.93 -19.62
N ALA A 37 11.71 -0.30 -20.50
CA ALA A 37 11.90 1.14 -20.47
C ALA A 37 10.57 1.88 -20.70
N ALA A 38 9.72 1.41 -21.62
CA ALA A 38 8.39 1.96 -21.85
C ALA A 38 7.45 1.80 -20.64
N LEU A 39 7.51 0.66 -19.94
CA LEU A 39 6.75 0.46 -18.70
C LEU A 39 7.21 1.38 -17.55
N LEU A 40 8.48 1.79 -17.55
CA LEU A 40 9.04 2.72 -16.56
C LEU A 40 8.94 4.19 -17.00
N ALA A 41 8.76 4.45 -18.29
CA ALA A 41 8.70 5.78 -18.87
C ALA A 41 7.39 6.50 -18.55
N GLU A 42 6.29 5.76 -18.46
CA GLU A 42 5.01 6.30 -18.00
C GLU A 42 5.03 6.41 -16.46
N PRO A 43 5.01 7.63 -15.89
CA PRO A 43 4.89 7.79 -14.46
C PRO A 43 3.60 7.11 -14.01
N LEU A 44 3.71 6.18 -13.05
CA LEU A 44 2.53 5.58 -12.45
C LEU A 44 1.55 6.69 -12.07
N PRO A 45 0.25 6.57 -12.42
CA PRO A 45 -0.71 7.63 -12.17
C PRO A 45 -0.63 8.02 -10.71
N ALA A 46 -0.28 9.29 -10.47
CA ALA A 46 -0.12 9.81 -9.13
C ALA A 46 -1.42 9.53 -8.38
N ARG A 47 -1.35 8.66 -7.37
CA ARG A 47 -2.53 8.37 -6.56
C ARG A 47 -2.97 9.69 -5.95
N ALA A 48 -4.18 10.16 -6.33
CA ALA A 48 -4.75 11.43 -5.89
C ALA A 48 -4.70 11.62 -4.38
N HIS A 49 -4.65 10.53 -3.61
CA HIS A 49 -4.56 10.51 -2.16
C HIS A 49 -3.34 9.75 -1.66
N THR A 50 -2.15 10.24 -2.01
CA THR A 50 -0.87 9.74 -1.50
C THR A 50 -0.63 10.24 -0.08
N LEU A 51 -0.10 9.34 0.77
CA LEU A 51 0.33 9.69 2.12
C LEU A 51 1.80 10.09 2.11
N GLU A 52 2.09 11.25 2.67
CA GLU A 52 3.45 11.73 2.87
C GLU A 52 3.83 11.67 4.34
N HIS A 53 5.12 11.40 4.57
CA HIS A 53 5.69 11.45 5.88
C HIS A 53 6.02 12.90 6.25
N THR A 54 5.62 13.33 7.44
CA THR A 54 5.89 14.71 7.87
C THR A 54 7.39 15.02 7.94
N GLY A 55 7.73 16.28 7.63
CA GLY A 55 9.04 16.87 7.94
C GLY A 55 9.15 17.38 9.39
N GLU A 56 8.04 17.49 10.13
CA GLU A 56 8.06 18.09 11.47
C GLU A 56 8.67 17.21 12.54
N LEU A 57 9.54 17.80 13.35
CA LEU A 57 10.17 17.18 14.50
C LEU A 57 9.61 17.76 15.81
N ASN A 58 9.64 16.95 16.86
CA ASN A 58 9.48 17.36 18.25
C ASN A 58 10.77 16.95 18.98
N GLY A 59 11.68 17.91 19.16
CA GLY A 59 13.06 17.63 19.53
C GLY A 59 13.75 16.78 18.44
N SER A 60 14.35 15.66 18.84
CA SER A 60 15.00 14.72 17.93
C SER A 60 14.05 13.69 17.30
N LYS A 61 12.77 13.65 17.71
CA LYS A 61 11.82 12.64 17.26
C LYS A 61 10.86 13.22 16.25
N ARG A 62 10.45 12.40 15.28
CA ARG A 62 9.42 12.80 14.33
C ARG A 62 8.10 13.04 15.05
N ARG A 63 7.43 14.14 14.72
CA ARG A 63 6.12 14.44 15.28
C ARG A 63 5.11 13.39 14.82
N GLN A 64 4.29 12.94 15.76
CA GLN A 64 3.23 11.96 15.55
C GLN A 64 1.89 12.62 15.89
N TRP A 65 0.83 12.27 15.16
CA TRP A 65 -0.53 12.72 15.43
C TRP A 65 -1.50 11.55 15.40
N LEU A 66 -2.67 11.78 15.99
CA LEU A 66 -3.78 10.83 15.94
C LEU A 66 -4.20 10.56 14.48
N CYS A 67 -4.23 9.28 14.10
CA CYS A 67 -4.82 8.86 12.84
C CYS A 67 -6.33 9.08 12.90
N LYS A 68 -6.89 9.83 11.95
CA LYS A 68 -8.32 10.19 11.92
C LYS A 68 -9.27 9.00 11.85
N VAL A 69 -8.82 7.89 11.26
CA VAL A 69 -9.59 6.65 11.17
C VAL A 69 -9.40 5.81 12.42
N CYS A 70 -8.20 5.73 12.99
CA CYS A 70 -7.97 4.82 14.11
C CYS A 70 -8.31 5.41 15.47
N SER A 71 -8.12 6.72 15.66
CA SER A 71 -8.31 7.37 16.96
C SER A 71 -9.71 7.21 17.57
N PRO A 72 -10.81 7.16 16.80
CA PRO A 72 -12.15 6.91 17.37
C PRO A 72 -12.31 5.53 18.02
N TYR A 73 -11.45 4.57 17.67
CA TYR A 73 -11.51 3.20 18.19
C TYR A 73 -10.50 2.95 19.31
N ALA A 74 -9.82 3.98 19.79
CA ALA A 74 -8.97 3.84 20.96
C ALA A 74 -9.88 3.63 22.19
N GLY A 75 -9.73 2.49 22.87
CA GLY A 75 -10.45 2.21 24.11
C GLY A 75 -10.00 3.14 25.24
N THR A 76 -10.83 3.26 26.28
CA THR A 76 -10.50 4.03 27.48
C THR A 76 -9.23 3.50 28.13
N GLY A 77 -8.24 4.39 28.34
CA GLY A 77 -6.95 4.04 28.95
C GLY A 77 -5.92 3.40 28.02
N VAL A 78 -6.23 3.20 26.74
CA VAL A 78 -5.28 2.65 25.75
C VAL A 78 -4.59 3.79 25.00
N ARG A 79 -3.28 3.64 24.74
CA ARG A 79 -2.55 4.58 23.89
C ARG A 79 -3.23 4.67 22.53
N SER A 80 -3.57 5.90 22.15
CA SER A 80 -4.23 6.19 20.89
C SER A 80 -3.33 5.88 19.69
N PHE A 81 -3.96 5.67 18.53
CA PHE A 81 -3.25 5.29 17.31
C PHE A 81 -2.62 6.52 16.64
N GLU A 82 -1.31 6.62 16.74
CA GLU A 82 -0.53 7.74 16.21
C GLU A 82 0.13 7.42 14.86
N THR A 83 0.40 8.45 14.06
CA THR A 83 1.10 8.37 12.78
C THR A 83 1.80 9.67 12.44
N SER A 84 2.95 9.59 11.76
CA SER A 84 3.66 10.72 11.14
C SER A 84 3.23 10.97 9.70
N TYR A 85 2.26 10.21 9.18
CA TYR A 85 1.80 10.33 7.80
C TYR A 85 0.54 11.19 7.70
N PHE A 86 0.43 11.94 6.60
CA PHE A 86 -0.74 12.73 6.27
C PHE A 86 -1.04 12.69 4.76
N CYS A 87 -2.29 12.87 4.39
CA CYS A 87 -2.68 12.98 2.99
C CYS A 87 -2.58 14.43 2.54
N VAL A 88 -1.72 14.73 1.57
CA VAL A 88 -1.49 16.11 1.07
C VAL A 88 -2.78 16.71 0.51
N THR A 89 -3.40 15.99 -0.43
CA THR A 89 -4.62 16.42 -1.13
C THR A 89 -5.78 16.68 -0.17
N CYS A 90 -6.02 15.75 0.77
CA CYS A 90 -7.07 15.94 1.77
C CYS A 90 -6.75 17.06 2.76
N SER A 91 -5.47 17.27 3.09
CA SER A 91 -5.07 18.34 4.00
C SER A 91 -5.24 19.72 3.38
N ALA A 92 -4.89 19.85 2.09
CA ALA A 92 -5.13 21.05 1.31
C ALA A 92 -6.64 21.33 1.18
N ALA A 93 -7.43 20.34 0.78
CA ALA A 93 -8.88 20.49 0.59
C ALA A 93 -9.62 20.87 1.88
N LYS A 94 -9.22 20.32 3.03
CA LYS A 94 -9.84 20.63 4.34
C LYS A 94 -9.24 21.84 5.06
N LYS A 95 -8.25 22.53 4.47
CA LYS A 95 -7.48 23.61 5.12
C LYS A 95 -6.99 23.20 6.53
N GLY A 96 -6.60 21.94 6.67
CA GLY A 96 -6.28 21.35 7.97
C GLY A 96 -5.78 19.92 7.83
N ARG A 97 -4.88 19.52 8.72
CA ARG A 97 -4.14 18.26 8.58
C ARG A 97 -5.04 17.02 8.64
N VAL A 98 -4.95 16.19 7.62
CA VAL A 98 -5.59 14.87 7.55
C VAL A 98 -4.53 13.79 7.72
N THR A 99 -4.31 13.38 8.98
CA THR A 99 -3.38 12.33 9.38
C THR A 99 -4.01 10.95 9.29
N LEU A 100 -3.39 10.06 8.52
CA LEU A 100 -3.89 8.71 8.23
C LEU A 100 -2.71 7.75 8.25
N CYS A 101 -2.86 6.57 8.86
CA CYS A 101 -1.85 5.52 8.79
C CYS A 101 -2.10 4.60 7.59
N ASN A 102 -1.05 3.96 7.06
CA ASN A 102 -1.19 3.00 5.96
C ASN A 102 -1.36 1.55 6.45
N LYS A 103 -1.92 1.35 7.64
CA LYS A 103 -2.06 0.01 8.24
C LYS A 103 -3.40 -0.60 7.86
N THR A 104 -3.36 -1.83 7.34
CA THR A 104 -4.55 -2.66 7.12
C THR A 104 -5.18 -3.06 8.45
N ARG A 105 -6.49 -2.95 8.58
CA ARG A 105 -7.19 -3.16 9.84
C ARG A 105 -7.91 -4.50 9.88
N ARG A 106 -7.13 -5.58 10.06
CA ARG A 106 -7.67 -6.96 10.09
C ARG A 106 -8.48 -7.30 11.33
N LEU A 107 -8.48 -6.48 12.39
CA LEU A 107 -8.77 -6.95 13.74
C LEU A 107 -10.23 -6.85 14.22
N GLN A 108 -11.17 -6.20 13.51
CA GLN A 108 -12.57 -6.17 14.00
C GLN A 108 -13.68 -6.31 12.94
N HIS A 109 -13.43 -6.09 11.65
CA HIS A 109 -14.48 -6.15 10.61
C HIS A 109 -14.09 -6.91 9.33
N GLY A 110 -12.97 -7.65 9.32
CA GLY A 110 -12.54 -8.37 8.11
C GLY A 110 -12.13 -7.48 6.93
N SER A 111 -11.99 -6.17 7.14
CA SER A 111 -11.59 -5.24 6.09
C SER A 111 -10.10 -5.40 5.74
N THR A 112 -9.83 -5.62 4.45
CA THR A 112 -8.47 -5.62 3.88
C THR A 112 -7.96 -4.22 3.55
N LEU A 113 -8.73 -3.19 3.88
CA LEU A 113 -8.43 -1.82 3.56
C LEU A 113 -7.52 -1.17 4.60
N THR A 114 -6.66 -0.30 4.10
CA THR A 114 -5.85 0.62 4.90
C THR A 114 -6.69 1.79 5.39
N CYS A 115 -6.25 2.50 6.43
CA CYS A 115 -6.95 3.70 6.88
C CYS A 115 -6.94 4.82 5.82
N ASN A 116 -5.95 4.82 4.91
CA ASN A 116 -5.98 5.68 3.75
C ASN A 116 -7.18 5.34 2.86
N GLU A 117 -7.35 4.08 2.49
CA GLU A 117 -8.45 3.65 1.63
C GLU A 117 -9.83 3.85 2.29
N VAL A 118 -9.98 3.49 3.57
CA VAL A 118 -11.24 3.69 4.32
C VAL A 118 -11.67 5.16 4.30
N TRP A 119 -10.73 6.09 4.53
CA TRP A 119 -11.04 7.53 4.53
C TRP A 119 -11.50 8.04 3.16
N HIS A 120 -11.01 7.45 2.07
CA HIS A 120 -11.32 7.89 0.71
C HIS A 120 -12.52 7.15 0.09
N GLN A 121 -12.78 5.91 0.47
CA GLN A 121 -13.99 5.17 0.05
C GLN A 121 -15.28 5.77 0.60
N GLN A 122 -15.25 6.35 1.80
CA GLN A 122 -16.42 7.02 2.36
C GLN A 122 -16.77 8.31 1.60
N LYS A 123 -15.85 8.87 0.80
CA LYS A 123 -16.05 10.14 0.07
C LYS A 123 -16.34 9.97 -1.43
N SER A 124 -16.10 8.80 -2.00
CA SER A 124 -16.50 8.50 -3.39
C SER A 124 -18.02 8.39 -3.58
N GLY A 125 -18.82 8.57 -2.52
CA GLY A 125 -20.29 8.64 -2.57
C GLY A 125 -20.89 10.05 -2.49
N ILE A 126 -20.08 11.13 -2.53
CA ILE A 126 -20.60 12.51 -2.54
C ILE A 126 -19.98 13.27 -3.71
N SER A 127 -20.40 12.90 -4.92
CA SER A 127 -20.30 13.75 -6.11
C SER A 127 -21.51 13.46 -7.01
N SER A 128 -22.67 13.92 -6.57
CA SER A 128 -23.86 14.13 -7.40
C SER A 128 -24.62 15.29 -6.76
N GLY A 129 -24.31 16.50 -7.22
CA GLY A 129 -24.96 17.75 -6.85
C GLY A 129 -24.65 18.73 -7.96
#